data_AF-A0A2R6LK84-F1
#
_entry.id   AF-A0A2R6LK84-F1
#
_cell.length_a   1.000
_cell.length_b   1.000
_cell.length_c   1.000
_cell.angle_alpha   90.00
_cell.angle_beta   90.00
_cell.angle_gamma   90.00
#
_symmetry.space_group_name_H-M   'P 1'
#
loop_
_entity.id
_entity.type
_entity.pdbx_description
1 polymer ?
#
loop_
_entity_poly.entity_id
_entity_poly.type
_entity_poly.pdbx_seq_one_letter_code
_entity_poly.pdbx_strand_id
1 'polypeptide(L)'
;MSGTTQEWWPERLDLSILDQNARQADPMSEEFDYAAAFEELDLEAVKADIEEVMTTSQDWWAADYGHYGPLFIRMAWHSAGTYRASDGRGGAAGGRQRFAPVN
;
A
#
# COMPACT_ATOMS: atom_id res chain seq x y z
N MET A 1 -17.08 11.17 -27.37
CA MET A 1 -17.34 11.11 -25.92
C MET A 1 -17.48 9.64 -25.58
N SER A 2 -16.51 9.05 -24.87
CA SER A 2 -16.66 7.67 -24.37
C SER A 2 -17.02 7.77 -22.90
N GLY A 3 -18.32 7.90 -22.61
CA GLY A 3 -18.79 7.80 -21.23
C GLY A 3 -18.85 6.33 -20.80
N THR A 4 -18.47 6.03 -19.56
CA THR A 4 -18.64 4.68 -19.02
C THR A 4 -20.13 4.34 -18.89
N THR A 5 -20.47 3.05 -18.86
CA THR A 5 -21.85 2.62 -18.65
C THR A 5 -22.46 3.15 -17.34
N GLN A 6 -21.65 3.29 -16.28
CA GLN A 6 -22.11 3.84 -15.00
C GLN A 6 -22.43 5.33 -15.08
N GLU A 7 -21.76 6.10 -15.95
CA GLU A 7 -22.08 7.53 -16.16
C GLU A 7 -23.47 7.72 -16.78
N TRP A 8 -23.85 6.85 -17.72
CA TRP A 8 -25.18 6.89 -18.34
C TRP A 8 -26.29 6.35 -17.44
N TRP A 9 -25.97 5.36 -16.60
CA TRP A 9 -26.90 4.73 -15.67
C TRP A 9 -26.33 4.67 -14.25
N PRO A 10 -26.36 5.78 -13.48
CA PRO A 10 -25.71 5.85 -12.17
C PRO A 10 -26.25 4.87 -11.12
N GLU A 11 -27.51 4.47 -11.25
CA GLU A 11 -28.18 3.52 -10.33
C GLU A 11 -28.02 2.06 -10.75
N ARG A 12 -27.29 1.78 -11.85
CA ARG A 12 -26.99 0.41 -12.26
C ARG A 12 -26.19 -0.28 -11.17
N LEU A 13 -26.54 -1.54 -10.89
CA LEU A 13 -25.81 -2.39 -9.95
C LEU A 13 -24.32 -2.47 -10.35
N ASP A 14 -23.45 -2.06 -9.43
CA ASP A 14 -22.01 -2.12 -9.59
C ASP A 14 -21.49 -3.51 -9.19
N LEU A 15 -21.12 -4.30 -10.20
CA LEU A 15 -20.52 -5.64 -10.03
C LEU A 15 -18.99 -5.61 -10.01
N SER A 16 -18.37 -4.44 -10.24
CA SER A 16 -16.91 -4.33 -10.39
C SER A 16 -16.16 -4.79 -9.13
N ILE A 17 -16.75 -4.62 -7.94
CA ILE A 17 -16.18 -5.08 -6.67
C ILE A 17 -16.16 -6.62 -6.56
N LEU A 18 -17.05 -7.32 -7.25
CA LEU A 18 -17.08 -8.78 -7.29
C LEU A 18 -16.12 -9.31 -8.34
N ASP A 19 -15.98 -8.59 -9.46
CA ASP A 19 -14.99 -8.91 -10.50
C ASP A 19 -13.55 -8.87 -9.94
N GLN A 20 -13.27 -7.98 -8.97
CA GLN A 20 -11.99 -7.95 -8.26
C GLN A 20 -11.67 -9.23 -7.49
N ASN A 21 -12.68 -10.00 -7.08
CA ASN A 21 -12.49 -11.28 -6.38
C ASN A 21 -12.44 -12.45 -7.36
N ALA A 22 -12.84 -12.26 -8.62
CA ALA A 22 -12.91 -13.34 -9.59
C ALA A 22 -11.53 -13.79 -10.07
N ARG A 23 -10.52 -12.93 -9.97
CA ARG A 23 -9.12 -13.20 -10.37
C ARG A 23 -8.16 -12.37 -9.53
N GLN A 24 -7.01 -12.95 -9.20
CA GLN A 24 -5.94 -12.21 -8.55
C GLN A 24 -5.08 -11.50 -9.60
N ALA A 25 -5.08 -10.17 -9.59
CA ALA A 25 -4.27 -9.34 -10.48
C ALA A 25 -2.84 -9.15 -9.91
N ASP A 26 -2.20 -10.26 -9.56
CA ASP A 26 -0.88 -10.29 -8.92
C ASP A 26 0.15 -10.84 -9.92
N PRO A 27 1.32 -10.21 -10.09
CA PRO A 27 2.41 -10.76 -10.90
C PRO A 27 3.05 -12.02 -10.29
N MET A 28 2.82 -12.30 -9.00
CA MET A 28 3.32 -13.51 -8.34
C MET A 28 2.57 -14.76 -8.85
N SER A 29 3.23 -15.92 -8.78
CA SER A 29 2.60 -17.17 -9.19
C SER A 29 1.52 -17.61 -8.20
N GLU A 30 0.58 -18.44 -8.66
CA GLU A 30 -0.51 -18.95 -7.80
C GLU A 30 0.01 -19.79 -6.63
N GLU A 31 1.23 -20.33 -6.74
CA GLU A 31 1.89 -21.15 -5.72
C GLU A 31 2.71 -20.33 -4.71
N PHE A 32 2.82 -19.01 -4.88
CA PHE A 32 3.62 -18.17 -3.99
C PHE A 32 2.95 -17.99 -2.62
N ASP A 33 3.66 -18.36 -1.54
CA ASP A 33 3.22 -18.17 -0.16
C ASP A 33 4.04 -17.06 0.52
N TYR A 34 3.40 -15.91 0.76
CA TYR A 34 4.04 -14.78 1.42
C TYR A 34 4.39 -15.07 2.88
N ALA A 35 3.61 -15.88 3.60
CA ALA A 35 3.91 -16.19 5.00
C ALA A 35 5.18 -17.03 5.09
N ALA A 36 5.30 -18.08 4.26
CA ALA A 36 6.52 -18.88 4.17
C ALA A 36 7.74 -18.04 3.75
N ALA A 37 7.59 -17.19 2.74
CA ALA A 37 8.67 -16.29 2.30
C ALA A 37 9.09 -15.29 3.39
N PHE A 38 8.15 -14.79 4.20
CA PHE A 38 8.46 -13.88 5.30
C PHE A 38 9.18 -14.59 6.46
N GLU A 39 8.90 -15.87 6.72
CA GLU A 39 9.61 -16.66 7.72
C GLU A 39 11.10 -16.87 7.38
N GLU A 40 11.45 -16.85 6.09
CA GLU A 40 12.84 -16.94 5.61
C GLU A 40 13.60 -15.60 5.67
N LEU A 41 12.89 -14.49 5.91
CA LEU A 41 13.48 -13.15 5.88
C LEU A 41 14.37 -12.91 7.10
N ASP A 42 15.59 -12.41 6.87
CA ASP A 42 16.41 -11.82 7.93
C ASP A 42 15.85 -10.45 8.33
N LEU A 43 14.94 -10.46 9.30
CA LEU A 43 14.28 -9.24 9.78
C LEU A 43 15.26 -8.27 10.45
N GLU A 44 16.33 -8.77 11.08
CA GLU A 44 17.31 -7.90 11.74
C GLU A 44 18.18 -7.17 10.71
N ALA A 45 18.56 -7.85 9.63
CA ALA A 45 19.23 -7.19 8.50
C ALA A 45 18.36 -6.07 7.91
N VAL A 46 17.08 -6.34 7.65
CA VAL A 46 16.15 -5.33 7.11
C VAL A 46 15.99 -4.12 8.05
N LYS A 47 15.91 -4.36 9.37
CA LYS A 47 15.84 -3.27 10.35
C LYS A 47 17.12 -2.43 10.38
N ALA A 48 18.28 -3.06 10.31
CA ALA A 48 19.57 -2.38 10.26
C ALA A 48 19.67 -1.49 9.01
N ASP A 49 19.28 -2.02 7.85
CA ASP A 49 19.28 -1.26 6.59
C ASP A 49 18.30 -0.07 6.65
N ILE A 50 17.12 -0.25 7.26
CA ILE A 50 16.16 0.84 7.47
C ILE A 50 16.77 1.94 8.35
N GLU A 51 17.46 1.59 9.44
CA GLU A 51 18.14 2.55 10.32
C GLU A 51 19.24 3.33 9.58
N GLU A 52 20.01 2.66 8.72
CA GLU A 52 21.01 3.32 7.86
C GLU A 52 20.36 4.34 6.92
N VAL A 53 19.28 3.94 6.23
CA VAL A 53 18.53 4.82 5.31
C VAL A 53 17.99 6.05 6.02
N MET A 54 17.60 5.93 7.30
CA MET A 54 17.04 7.05 8.05
C MET A 54 17.97 8.27 8.13
N THR A 55 19.29 8.10 8.04
CA THR A 55 20.28 9.19 8.06
C THR A 55 21.05 9.36 6.75
N THR A 56 20.77 8.53 5.74
CA THR A 56 21.41 8.60 4.42
C THR A 56 20.61 9.53 3.50
N SER A 57 20.76 10.83 3.73
CA SER A 57 20.05 11.88 2.99
C SER A 57 20.32 11.82 1.48
N GLN A 58 19.26 12.00 0.69
CA GLN A 58 19.28 12.02 -0.76
C GLN A 58 19.15 13.45 -1.28
N ASP A 59 19.94 13.83 -2.30
CA ASP A 59 19.97 15.21 -2.82
C ASP A 59 18.63 15.65 -3.42
N TRP A 60 17.87 14.73 -4.01
CA TRP A 60 16.58 15.00 -4.63
C TRP A 60 15.42 15.14 -3.62
N TRP A 61 15.65 14.75 -2.36
CA TRP A 61 14.70 14.93 -1.25
C TRP A 61 15.45 14.98 0.07
N ALA A 62 16.11 16.10 0.37
CA ALA A 62 16.99 16.21 1.54
C ALA A 62 16.26 15.89 2.85
N ALA A 63 16.92 15.14 3.73
CA ALA A 63 16.37 14.78 5.04
C ALA A 63 16.32 16.00 5.97
N ASP A 64 15.13 16.32 6.49
CA ASP A 64 14.98 17.36 7.49
C ASP A 64 15.85 17.04 8.72
N TYR A 65 16.67 17.99 9.13
CA TYR A 65 17.63 17.82 10.24
C TYR A 65 18.60 16.63 10.06
N GLY A 66 18.80 16.18 8.82
CA GLY A 66 19.64 15.02 8.52
C GLY A 66 18.98 13.68 8.85
N HIS A 67 17.66 13.62 9.04
CA HIS A 67 16.98 12.40 9.46
C HIS A 67 15.55 12.24 8.89
N TYR A 68 15.29 11.15 8.17
CA TYR A 68 13.96 10.83 7.61
C TYR A 68 12.96 10.25 8.63
N GLY A 69 13.32 10.12 9.90
CA GLY A 69 12.48 9.50 10.93
C GLY A 69 11.07 10.08 11.00
N PRO A 70 10.91 11.42 11.14
CA PRO A 70 9.60 12.06 11.13
C PRO A 70 8.78 11.80 9.85
N LEU A 71 9.44 11.75 8.69
CA LEU A 71 8.80 11.44 7.41
C LEU A 71 8.26 10.01 7.38
N PHE A 72 9.07 9.02 7.78
CA PHE A 72 8.65 7.62 7.80
C PHE A 72 7.57 7.32 8.84
N ILE A 73 7.63 7.99 10.01
CA ILE A 73 6.55 7.92 11.01
C ILE A 73 5.23 8.40 10.38
N ARG A 74 5.25 9.57 9.71
CA ARG A 74 4.05 10.10 9.04
C ARG A 74 3.55 9.18 7.93
N MET A 75 4.45 8.60 7.13
CA MET A 75 4.10 7.65 6.08
C MET A 75 3.36 6.43 6.65
N ALA A 76 3.91 5.80 7.69
CA ALA A 76 3.30 4.65 8.36
C ALA A 76 1.95 5.01 8.99
N TRP A 77 1.87 6.16 9.66
CA TRP A 77 0.61 6.69 10.22
C TRP A 77 -0.45 6.88 9.13
N HIS A 78 -0.13 7.54 8.01
CA HIS A 78 -1.08 7.76 6.92
C HIS A 78 -1.51 6.45 6.23
N SER A 79 -0.61 5.47 6.14
CA SER A 79 -0.94 4.15 5.59
C SER A 79 -2.01 3.45 6.44
N ALA A 80 -1.82 3.42 7.76
CA ALA A 80 -2.76 2.80 8.69
C ALA A 80 -4.03 3.63 8.94
N GLY A 81 -3.94 4.96 8.87
CA GLY A 81 -4.98 5.90 9.29
C GLY A 81 -6.24 5.93 8.43
N THR A 82 -6.28 5.20 7.32
CA THR A 82 -7.48 5.07 6.47
C THR A 82 -8.48 4.02 6.97
N TYR A 83 -8.11 3.25 8.02
CA TYR A 83 -8.94 2.19 8.57
C TYR A 83 -10.27 2.70 9.13
N ARG A 84 -11.35 1.95 8.86
CA ARG A 84 -12.70 2.20 9.35
C ARG A 84 -13.27 0.97 10.04
N ALA A 85 -13.69 1.13 11.29
CA ALA A 85 -14.27 0.04 12.06
C ALA A 85 -15.63 -0.46 11.52
N SER A 86 -16.38 0.40 10.81
CA SER A 86 -17.73 0.10 10.32
C SER A 86 -17.79 -1.05 9.32
N ASP A 87 -16.77 -1.17 8.47
CA ASP A 87 -16.74 -2.09 7.34
C ASP A 87 -15.38 -2.78 7.17
N GLY A 88 -14.44 -2.53 8.08
CA GLY A 88 -13.10 -3.12 8.07
C GLY A 88 -12.22 -2.69 6.90
N ARG A 89 -12.66 -1.73 6.08
CA ARG A 89 -11.92 -1.23 4.91
C ARG A 89 -10.86 -0.22 5.31
N GLY A 90 -9.92 0.01 4.39
CA GLY A 90 -8.75 0.86 4.60
C GLY A 90 -7.66 0.16 5.41
N GLY A 91 -6.76 0.94 5.98
CA GLY A 91 -5.61 0.45 6.74
C GLY A 91 -4.41 0.05 5.88
N ALA A 92 -3.36 -0.44 6.55
CA ALA A 92 -2.06 -0.69 5.95
C ALA A 92 -1.89 -2.11 5.37
N ALA A 93 -2.82 -3.04 5.63
CA ALA A 93 -2.65 -4.48 5.36
C ALA A 93 -2.32 -4.82 3.89
N GLY A 94 -2.83 -4.04 2.93
CA GLY A 94 -2.55 -4.24 1.50
C GLY A 94 -1.60 -3.22 0.88
N GLY A 95 -1.00 -2.32 1.67
CA GLY A 95 -0.13 -1.25 1.16
C GLY A 95 -0.82 -0.35 0.13
N ARG A 96 -2.15 -0.13 0.24
CA ARG A 96 -2.94 0.57 -0.79
C ARG A 96 -2.63 2.06 -0.92
N GLN A 97 -1.84 2.63 -0.02
CA GLN A 97 -1.30 4.00 -0.16
C GLN A 97 -0.52 4.20 -1.46
N ARG A 98 0.01 3.14 -2.08
CA ARG A 98 0.73 3.20 -3.35
C ARG A 98 -0.16 3.30 -4.60
N PHE A 99 -1.48 3.24 -4.45
CA PHE A 99 -2.42 3.22 -5.57
C PHE A 99 -3.42 4.37 -5.48
N ALA A 100 -3.98 4.74 -6.63
CA ALA A 100 -5.10 5.66 -6.68
C ALA A 100 -6.31 5.08 -5.91
N PRO A 101 -7.10 5.93 -5.24
CA PRO A 101 -6.96 7.38 -5.13
C PRO A 101 -6.10 7.86 -3.95
N VAL A 102 -5.38 6.96 -3.27
CA VAL A 102 -4.72 7.27 -1.98
C VAL A 102 -3.31 7.88 -2.17
N ASN A 103 -2.65 7.60 -3.30
CA ASN A 103 -1.29 8.06 -3.59
C ASN A 103 -1.15 9.54 -3.92
#